data_AF-A0A7L5BDJ4-F1
#
_entry.id   AF-A0A7L5BDJ4-F1
#
_cell.length_a   1.000
_cell.length_b   1.000
_cell.length_c   1.000
_cell.angle_alpha   90.00
_cell.angle_beta   90.00
_cell.angle_gamma   90.00
#
_symmetry.space_group_name_H-M   'P 1'
#
loop_
_entity.id
_entity.type
_entity.pdbx_description
1 polymer ?
#
loop_
_entity_poly.entity_id
_entity_poly.type
_entity_poly.pdbx_seq_one_letter_code
_entity_poly.pdbx_strand_id
1 'polypeptide(L)'
;MTNVERTAKPGRTLCINPCCNRTAPADEFPGEMICGKCFKSLPQNVRNDHRFYWKQIRMWRRRIAKATDEIKLVRMRNLLNMWEHRLGDHWDEEIKARVTSPEKPEGLDGFLEELGIA
;
A
#
# COMPACT_ATOMS: atom_id res chain seq x y z
N MET A 1 2.29 17.75 -20.18
CA MET A 1 2.62 16.32 -20.01
C MET A 1 1.38 15.51 -20.31
N THR A 2 1.36 14.77 -21.41
CA THR A 2 0.26 13.87 -21.76
C THR A 2 0.12 12.81 -20.67
N ASN A 3 -1.03 12.77 -20.00
CA ASN A 3 -1.43 11.62 -19.19
C ASN A 3 -1.47 10.40 -20.10
N VAL A 4 -0.36 9.66 -20.18
CA VAL A 4 -0.37 8.33 -20.79
C VAL A 4 -1.11 7.45 -19.81
N GLU A 5 -2.38 7.16 -20.10
CA GLU A 5 -3.16 6.19 -19.33
C GLU A 5 -2.38 4.87 -19.28
N ARG A 6 -1.91 4.52 -18.08
CA ARG A 6 -1.17 3.28 -17.86
C ARG A 6 -2.18 2.14 -17.77
N THR A 7 -2.26 1.34 -18.82
CA THR A 7 -3.10 0.15 -18.84
C THR A 7 -2.33 -1.07 -18.33
N ALA A 8 -2.97 -1.83 -17.44
CA ALA A 8 -2.43 -3.10 -17.00
C ALA A 8 -2.52 -4.11 -18.14
N LYS A 9 -1.48 -4.91 -18.36
CA LYS A 9 -1.59 -6.07 -19.26
C LYS A 9 -2.67 -7.03 -18.73
N PRO A 10 -3.41 -7.74 -19.60
CA PRO A 10 -4.37 -8.75 -19.15
C PRO A 10 -3.73 -9.74 -18.16
N GLY A 11 -4.42 -10.00 -17.05
CA GLY A 11 -3.93 -10.90 -15.99
C GLY A 11 -2.80 -10.33 -15.12
N ARG A 12 -2.52 -9.03 -15.20
CA ARG A 12 -1.53 -8.34 -14.35
C ARG A 12 -2.17 -7.20 -13.57
N THR A 13 -1.72 -7.00 -12.35
CA THR A 13 -2.07 -5.84 -11.51
C THR A 13 -0.91 -4.85 -11.52
N LEU A 14 -1.20 -3.56 -11.71
CA LEU A 14 -0.19 -2.50 -11.71
C LEU A 14 0.13 -2.03 -10.30
N CYS A 15 1.38 -1.60 -10.09
CA CYS A 15 1.75 -0.83 -8.92
C CYS A 15 0.99 0.51 -8.87
N ILE A 16 0.39 0.84 -7.73
CA ILE A 16 -0.38 2.08 -7.50
C ILE A 16 0.43 3.37 -7.67
N ASN A 17 1.76 3.30 -7.58
CA ASN A 17 2.60 4.46 -7.87
C ASN A 17 2.57 4.77 -9.38
N PRO A 18 2.10 5.95 -9.80
CA PRO A 18 1.93 6.32 -11.20
C PRO A 18 3.27 6.40 -11.96
N CYS A 19 4.38 6.66 -11.26
CA CYS A 19 5.73 6.67 -11.82
C CYS A 19 6.39 5.27 -11.87
N CYS A 20 5.70 4.21 -11.44
CA CYS A 20 6.27 2.86 -11.35
C CYS A 20 5.62 1.85 -12.30
N ASN A 21 6.35 1.36 -13.29
CA ASN A 21 5.86 0.38 -14.29
C ASN A 21 5.87 -1.09 -13.82
N ARG A 22 6.02 -1.38 -12.53
CA ARG A 22 6.03 -2.77 -12.03
C ARG A 22 4.61 -3.33 -11.99
N THR A 23 4.52 -4.63 -12.25
CA THR A 23 3.27 -5.40 -12.21
C THR A 23 3.45 -6.68 -11.41
N ALA A 24 2.34 -7.24 -10.94
CA ALA A 24 2.27 -8.57 -10.34
C ALA A 24 1.16 -9.40 -11.02
N PRO A 25 1.17 -10.73 -10.89
CA PRO A 25 0.04 -11.58 -11.29
C PRO A 25 -1.26 -11.16 -10.59
N ALA A 26 -2.36 -11.03 -11.34
CA ALA A 26 -3.63 -10.53 -10.81
C ALA A 26 -4.39 -11.56 -9.93
N ASP A 27 -4.06 -12.83 -10.07
CA ASP A 27 -4.54 -13.94 -9.22
C ASP A 27 -3.99 -13.86 -7.80
N GLU A 28 -2.71 -13.50 -7.64
CA GLU A 28 -2.09 -13.30 -6.33
C GLU A 28 -2.45 -11.95 -5.69
N PHE A 29 -2.59 -10.92 -6.52
CA PHE A 29 -2.83 -9.54 -6.08
C PHE A 29 -4.06 -8.95 -6.79
N PRO A 30 -5.28 -9.39 -6.44
CA PRO A 30 -6.49 -8.81 -7.01
C PRO A 30 -6.66 -7.37 -6.54
N GLY A 31 -6.99 -6.46 -7.46
CA GLY A 31 -7.27 -5.06 -7.16
C GLY A 31 -6.03 -4.17 -7.19
N GLU A 32 -5.61 -3.66 -6.04
CA GLU A 32 -4.51 -2.70 -5.92
C GLU A 32 -3.29 -3.31 -5.25
N MET A 33 -2.10 -2.91 -5.69
CA MET A 33 -0.85 -3.35 -5.08
C MET A 33 0.22 -2.26 -5.08
N ILE A 34 1.11 -2.29 -4.09
CA ILE A 34 2.35 -1.50 -4.09
C ILE A 34 3.52 -2.46 -4.25
N CYS A 35 4.41 -2.17 -5.22
CA CYS A 35 5.52 -3.07 -5.47
C CYS A 35 6.55 -2.95 -4.34
N GLY A 36 7.37 -3.99 -4.15
CA GLY A 36 8.40 -3.97 -3.11
C GLY A 36 9.41 -2.81 -3.21
N LYS A 37 9.66 -2.26 -4.41
CA LYS A 37 10.53 -1.07 -4.59
C LYS A 37 9.86 0.19 -4.04
N CYS A 38 8.62 0.47 -4.47
CA CYS A 38 7.86 1.64 -4.00
C CYS A 38 7.51 1.51 -2.52
N PHE A 39 7.27 0.30 -2.02
CA PHE A 39 7.07 0.11 -0.59
C PHE A 39 8.35 0.47 0.19
N LYS A 40 9.53 0.04 -0.27
CA LYS A 40 10.82 0.34 0.39
C LYS A 40 11.17 1.84 0.37
N SER A 41 10.68 2.62 -0.60
CA SER A 41 10.89 4.07 -0.62
C SER A 41 10.02 4.83 0.37
N LEU A 42 9.02 4.18 1.00
CA LEU A 42 8.23 4.81 2.06
C LEU A 42 9.09 5.08 3.31
N PRO A 43 8.72 6.11 4.09
CA PRO A 43 9.33 6.37 5.39
C PRO A 43 9.36 5.12 6.28
N GLN A 44 10.43 4.99 7.08
CA GLN A 44 10.66 3.79 7.87
C GLN A 44 9.55 3.54 8.91
N ASN A 45 8.98 4.61 9.50
CA ASN A 45 7.85 4.52 10.42
C ASN A 45 6.61 3.94 9.73
N VAL A 46 6.22 4.47 8.56
CA VAL A 46 5.07 3.96 7.78
C VAL A 46 5.22 2.47 7.45
N ARG A 47 6.44 2.05 7.09
CA ARG A 47 6.75 0.63 6.84
C ARG A 47 6.66 -0.22 8.11
N ASN A 48 7.13 0.30 9.24
CA ASN A 48 7.10 -0.40 10.52
C ASN A 48 5.68 -0.59 11.00
N ASP A 49 4.85 0.44 10.92
CA ASP A 49 3.45 0.41 11.34
C ASP A 49 2.64 -0.59 10.51
N HIS A 50 2.82 -0.56 9.18
CA HIS A 50 2.18 -1.54 8.30
C HIS A 50 2.58 -2.99 8.63
N ARG A 51 3.87 -3.24 8.88
CA ARG A 51 4.36 -4.56 9.31
C ARG A 51 3.82 -4.96 10.68
N PHE A 52 3.68 -4.00 11.58
CA PHE A 52 3.13 -4.21 12.92
C PHE A 52 1.66 -4.64 12.84
N TYR A 53 0.81 -3.96 12.06
CA TYR A 53 -0.58 -4.35 11.87
C TYR A 53 -0.70 -5.77 11.31
N TRP A 54 0.08 -6.12 10.28
CA TRP A 54 0.14 -7.49 9.78
C TRP A 54 0.56 -8.51 10.84
N LYS A 55 1.51 -8.17 11.71
CA LYS A 55 1.94 -9.03 12.82
C LYS A 55 0.79 -9.25 13.81
N GLN A 56 0.02 -8.21 14.15
CA GLN A 56 -1.15 -8.33 15.04
C GLN A 56 -2.23 -9.21 14.42
N ILE A 57 -2.59 -9.00 13.15
CA ILE A 57 -3.58 -9.79 12.42
C ILE A 57 -3.19 -11.28 12.43
N ARG A 58 -1.95 -11.60 12.05
CA ARG A 58 -1.46 -13.00 12.04
C ARG A 58 -1.43 -13.61 13.43
N MET A 59 -1.16 -12.83 14.47
CA MET A 59 -1.20 -13.32 15.85
C MET A 59 -2.64 -13.66 16.25
N TRP A 60 -3.60 -12.75 16.03
CA TRP A 60 -4.99 -12.97 16.41
C TRP A 60 -5.65 -14.09 15.60
N ARG A 61 -5.42 -14.18 14.29
CA ARG A 61 -5.87 -15.31 13.46
C ARG A 61 -5.39 -16.66 14.01
N ARG A 62 -4.10 -16.75 14.40
CA ARG A 62 -3.53 -17.97 15.03
C ARG A 62 -4.14 -18.29 16.39
N ARG A 63 -4.50 -17.27 17.19
CA ARG A 63 -5.15 -17.47 18.49
C ARG A 63 -6.59 -17.95 18.32
N ILE A 64 -7.34 -17.33 17.41
CA ILE A 64 -8.72 -17.70 17.07
C ILE A 64 -8.79 -19.16 16.61
N ALA A 65 -7.88 -19.58 15.73
CA ALA A 65 -7.84 -20.96 15.22
C ALA A 65 -7.63 -22.04 16.31
N LYS A 66 -7.17 -21.64 17.51
CA LYS A 66 -6.90 -22.55 18.64
C LYS A 66 -7.91 -22.40 19.78
N ALA A 67 -8.78 -21.39 19.73
CA ALA A 67 -9.70 -21.10 20.82
C ALA A 67 -11.00 -21.91 20.64
N THR A 68 -11.48 -22.49 21.73
CA THR A 68 -12.71 -23.30 21.79
C THR A 68 -13.85 -22.60 22.52
N ASP A 69 -13.54 -21.56 23.30
CA ASP A 69 -14.49 -20.78 24.09
C ASP A 69 -15.16 -19.72 23.20
N GLU A 70 -16.47 -19.89 22.96
CA GLU A 70 -17.32 -19.02 22.13
C GLU A 70 -17.29 -17.55 22.58
N ILE A 71 -17.36 -17.28 23.88
CA ILE A 71 -17.39 -15.90 24.41
C ILE A 71 -16.04 -15.22 24.16
N LYS A 72 -14.94 -15.95 24.37
CA LYS A 72 -13.60 -15.44 24.05
C LYS A 72 -13.42 -15.25 22.54
N LEU A 73 -13.95 -16.16 21.72
CA LEU A 73 -13.87 -16.08 20.26
C LEU A 73 -14.51 -14.80 19.72
N VAL A 74 -15.69 -14.41 20.23
CA VAL A 74 -16.34 -13.15 19.83
C VAL A 74 -15.43 -11.95 20.13
N ARG A 75 -14.85 -11.87 21.33
CA ARG A 75 -13.93 -10.79 21.69
C ARG A 75 -12.67 -10.77 20.83
N MET A 76 -12.11 -11.94 20.54
CA MET A 76 -10.92 -12.06 19.68
C MET A 76 -11.21 -11.65 18.23
N ARG A 77 -12.38 -12.01 17.70
CA ARG A 77 -12.83 -11.60 16.36
C ARG A 77 -12.99 -10.08 16.30
N ASN A 78 -13.57 -9.46 17.34
CA ASN A 78 -13.67 -7.99 17.40
C ASN A 78 -12.29 -7.31 17.38
N LEU A 79 -11.32 -7.85 18.13
CA LEU A 79 -9.94 -7.35 18.10
C LEU A 79 -9.29 -7.56 16.74
N LEU A 80 -9.51 -8.71 16.09
CA LEU A 80 -9.02 -8.96 14.73
C LEU A 80 -9.61 -7.94 13.74
N ASN A 81 -10.93 -7.74 13.75
CA ASN A 81 -11.62 -6.79 12.88
C ASN A 81 -11.09 -5.36 13.07
N MET A 82 -10.86 -4.94 14.32
CA MET A 82 -10.24 -3.64 14.60
C MET A 82 -8.86 -3.50 13.95
N TRP A 83 -8.01 -4.53 14.02
CA TRP A 83 -6.69 -4.48 13.39
C TRP A 83 -6.75 -4.54 11.87
N GLU A 84 -7.69 -5.29 11.30
CA GLU A 84 -7.93 -5.32 9.85
C GLU A 84 -8.42 -3.95 9.34
N HIS A 85 -9.31 -3.30 10.08
CA HIS A 85 -9.75 -1.93 9.76
C HIS A 85 -8.57 -0.95 9.81
N ARG A 86 -7.78 -0.94 10.90
CA ARG A 86 -6.57 -0.10 11.00
C ARG A 86 -5.55 -0.35 9.90
N LEU A 87 -5.42 -1.60 9.44
CA LEU A 87 -4.55 -1.92 8.30
C LEU A 87 -5.08 -1.29 7.00
N GLY A 88 -6.40 -1.32 6.79
CA GLY A 88 -7.08 -0.67 5.68
C GLY A 88 -6.94 0.85 5.72
N ASP A 89 -7.23 1.47 6.85
CA ASP A 89 -7.09 2.92 7.04
C ASP A 89 -5.64 3.36 6.80
N HIS A 90 -4.67 2.63 7.35
CA HIS A 90 -3.24 2.90 7.10
C HIS A 90 -2.85 2.72 5.63
N TRP A 91 -3.47 1.78 4.91
CA TRP A 91 -3.24 1.60 3.49
C TRP A 91 -3.73 2.83 2.70
N ASP A 92 -4.95 3.27 2.96
CA ASP A 92 -5.58 4.37 2.22
C ASP A 92 -5.02 5.75 2.61
N GLU A 93 -4.89 6.02 3.90
CA GLU A 93 -4.51 7.35 4.41
C GLU A 93 -2.99 7.58 4.37
N GLU A 94 -2.18 6.55 4.64
CA GLU A 94 -0.74 6.73 4.77
C GLU A 94 0.04 6.23 3.55
N ILE A 95 -0.27 5.03 3.05
CA ILE A 95 0.49 4.44 1.95
C ILE A 95 0.06 5.03 0.61
N LYS A 96 -1.22 4.92 0.25
CA LYS A 96 -1.73 5.43 -1.04
C LYS A 96 -1.47 6.90 -1.20
N ALA A 97 -1.89 7.73 -0.23
CA ALA A 97 -1.75 9.17 -0.30
C ALA A 97 -0.31 9.61 -0.65
N ARG A 98 0.71 8.94 -0.10
CA ARG A 98 2.13 9.26 -0.38
C ARG A 98 2.64 8.80 -1.74
N VAL A 99 2.05 7.76 -2.33
CA VAL A 99 2.53 7.22 -3.62
C VAL A 99 1.72 7.69 -4.81
N THR A 100 0.45 8.08 -4.61
CA THR A 100 -0.41 8.58 -5.68
C THR A 100 -0.26 10.08 -5.92
N SER A 101 0.25 10.83 -4.93
CA SER A 101 0.56 12.25 -5.04
C SER A 101 2.08 12.45 -5.07
N PRO A 102 2.76 12.24 -6.22
CA PRO A 102 4.16 12.64 -6.33
C PRO A 102 4.21 14.17 -6.22
N GLU A 103 4.75 14.70 -5.12
CA GLU A 103 5.11 16.12 -5.05
C GLU A 103 5.97 16.45 -6.26
N LYS A 104 5.55 17.45 -7.05
CA LYS A 104 6.36 18.02 -8.13
C LYS A 104 7.64 18.52 -7.47
N PRO A 105 8.85 18.10 -7.90
CA PRO A 105 10.07 18.62 -7.30
C PRO A 105 10.12 20.13 -7.49
N GLU A 106 10.13 20.88 -6.38
CA GLU A 106 10.36 22.32 -6.41
C GLU A 106 11.75 22.58 -7.04
N GLY A 107 11.80 23.40 -8.10
CA GLY A 107 13.03 23.75 -8.81
C GLY A 107 13.25 23.08 -10.17
N LEU A 108 12.37 22.16 -10.61
CA LEU A 108 12.47 21.58 -11.95
C LEU A 108 12.17 22.60 -13.06
N ASP A 109 11.29 23.56 -12.77
CA ASP A 109 10.92 24.61 -13.74
C ASP A 109 12.12 25.54 -14.02
N GLY A 110 12.87 25.96 -12.98
CA GLY A 110 14.08 26.78 -13.14
C GLY A 110 15.21 26.05 -13.87
N PHE A 111 15.38 24.75 -13.62
CA PHE A 111 16.36 23.92 -14.33
C PHE A 111 16.01 23.72 -15.82
N LEU A 112 14.72 23.59 -16.15
CA LEU A 112 14.27 23.45 -17.54
C LEU A 112 14.35 24.77 -18.32
N GLU A 113 14.13 25.90 -17.65
CA GLU A 113 14.39 27.25 -18.19
C GLU A 113 15.89 27.47 -18.47
N GLU A 114 16.78 27.09 -17.55
CA GLU A 114 18.23 27.21 -17.74
C GLU A 114 18.77 26.36 -18.91
N LEU A 115 18.12 25.23 -19.22
CA LEU A 115 18.50 24.37 -20.33
C LEU A 115 17.87 24.76 -21.68
N GLY A 116 17.00 25.76 -21.71
CA GLY A 116 16.34 26.24 -22.94
C GLY A 116 15.39 25.21 -23.58
N ILE A 117 14.82 24.32 -22.77
CA ILE A 117 13.92 23.23 -23.22
C ILE A 117 12.43 23.61 -23.00
N ALA A 118 12.17 24.79 -22.42
CA ALA A 118 10.83 25.34 -22.17
C ALA A 118 10.31 26.16 -23.36
#